data_AF-A0A932VMV1-F1
#
_entry.id   AF-A0A932VMV1-F1
#
_cell.length_a   1.000
_cell.length_b   1.000
_cell.length_c   1.000
_cell.angle_alpha   90.00
_cell.angle_beta   90.00
_cell.angle_gamma   90.00
#
_symmetry.space_group_name_H-M   'P 1'
#
loop_
_entity.id
_entity.type
_entity.pdbx_description
1 polymer ?
#
loop_
_entity_poly.entity_id
_entity_poly.type
_entity_poly.pdbx_seq_one_letter_code
_entity_poly.pdbx_strand_id
1 'polypeptide(L)'
;MVPIFITFTDIAGNNGRASVNISSGSARPTIASITSNATSPGVLKVGDSIAFTLTPNIVEPLASVSGYYNGVSLTWSTYNGGATYVATYTAANGNADQTYPLQINNVTLTNQFGSASLPASGYDVQKTIDAHPPIVGEVTLIASPATTPTPSYIFSSSDNGTIRYSGDCLSQTTYASAGINTIIFNALSTGLHNNCAISVADNAGNVSNQLNVSPFTVQGATEALTAQIQALQNQLTQLQSQQSTVGSYKFLNPLKFGSTGTDVTELQKRLIAEGVYSGPVTGYYGALTQAAVKRYQAKHGLPQLGIVGPATRTLLNK
;
A
#
# COMPACT_ATOMS: atom_id res chain seq x y z
N MET A 1 -24.21 5.27 66.12
CA MET A 1 -23.35 6.30 66.76
C MET A 1 -23.16 5.92 68.21
N VAL A 2 -22.01 6.23 68.81
CA VAL A 2 -21.78 6.10 70.25
C VAL A 2 -21.48 7.49 70.80
N PRO A 3 -22.30 8.04 71.72
CA PRO A 3 -22.00 9.32 72.35
C PRO A 3 -20.89 9.12 73.39
N ILE A 4 -19.72 9.69 73.14
CA ILE A 4 -18.68 9.81 74.17
C ILE A 4 -18.96 11.07 74.97
N PHE A 5 -19.10 10.89 76.28
CA PHE A 5 -19.29 11.99 77.23
C PHE A 5 -17.96 12.30 77.90
N ILE A 6 -17.48 13.54 77.74
CA ILE A 6 -16.31 14.06 78.45
C ILE A 6 -16.85 14.88 79.61
N THR A 7 -16.69 14.36 80.83
CA THR A 7 -16.93 15.10 82.07
C THR A 7 -15.63 15.69 82.55
N PHE A 8 -15.65 16.97 82.93
CA PHE A 8 -14.52 17.69 83.51
C PHE A 8 -14.98 18.47 84.73
N THR A 9 -14.10 18.58 85.72
CA THR A 9 -14.36 19.33 86.96
C THR A 9 -13.34 20.46 87.04
N ASP A 10 -13.79 21.69 87.29
CA ASP A 10 -12.87 22.82 87.48
C ASP A 10 -12.25 22.83 88.89
N ILE A 11 -11.33 23.76 89.14
CA ILE A 11 -10.64 23.90 90.44
C ILE A 11 -11.55 24.34 91.60
N ALA A 12 -12.80 24.74 91.30
CA ALA A 12 -13.83 25.10 92.28
C ALA A 12 -14.87 23.97 92.49
N GLY A 13 -14.72 22.83 91.81
CA GLY A 13 -15.62 21.68 91.93
C GLY A 13 -16.82 21.68 90.96
N ASN A 14 -16.90 22.64 90.03
CA ASN A 14 -18.01 22.70 89.07
C ASN A 14 -17.84 21.62 88.00
N ASN A 15 -18.88 20.81 87.79
CA ASN A 15 -18.86 19.72 86.82
C ASN A 15 -19.45 20.14 85.46
N GLY A 16 -18.59 20.20 84.44
CA GLY A 16 -18.99 20.34 83.04
C GLY A 16 -19.15 18.97 82.35
N ARG A 17 -20.04 18.90 81.37
CA ARG A 17 -20.27 17.69 80.55
C ARG A 17 -20.41 18.06 79.08
N ALA A 18 -19.43 17.69 78.28
CA ALA A 18 -19.49 17.73 76.82
C ALA A 18 -19.89 16.36 76.26
N SER A 19 -20.56 16.34 75.10
CA SER A 19 -20.89 15.12 74.36
C SER A 19 -20.39 15.22 72.93
N VAL A 20 -19.53 14.30 72.51
CA VAL A 20 -19.13 14.11 71.12
C VAL A 20 -19.77 12.83 70.59
N ASN A 21 -20.60 12.96 69.56
CA ASN A 21 -21.16 11.81 68.85
C ASN A 21 -20.10 11.23 67.92
N ILE A 22 -19.47 10.13 68.32
CA ILE A 22 -18.57 9.40 67.42
C ILE A 22 -19.41 8.43 66.58
N SER A 23 -19.38 8.61 65.27
CA SER A 23 -19.81 7.58 64.33
C SER A 23 -18.72 6.52 64.22
N SER A 24 -19.03 5.31 64.70
CA SER A 24 -18.27 4.09 64.39
C SER A 24 -18.53 3.69 62.92
N GLY A 25 -18.09 4.55 61.99
CA GLY A 25 -18.38 4.52 60.56
C GLY A 25 -17.68 3.41 59.79
N SER A 26 -17.83 2.15 60.20
CA SER A 26 -17.23 0.99 59.54
C SER A 26 -18.27 -0.08 59.17
N ALA A 27 -19.53 0.32 59.04
CA ALA A 27 -20.48 -0.45 58.25
C ALA A 27 -19.95 -0.51 56.81
N ARG A 28 -19.83 -1.72 56.25
CA ARG A 28 -19.44 -1.90 54.85
C ARG A 28 -20.56 -1.36 53.95
N PRO A 29 -20.25 -0.55 52.92
CA PRO A 29 -21.24 -0.16 51.93
C PRO A 29 -21.72 -1.40 51.17
N THR A 30 -22.93 -1.35 50.62
CA THR A 30 -23.50 -2.44 49.83
C THR A 30 -24.01 -1.92 48.50
N ILE A 31 -23.72 -2.67 47.44
CA ILE A 31 -24.15 -2.37 46.08
C ILE A 31 -25.55 -2.96 45.88
N ALA A 32 -26.48 -2.15 45.36
CA ALA A 32 -27.84 -2.56 45.03
C ALA A 32 -27.92 -3.14 43.62
N SER A 33 -27.27 -2.48 42.65
CA SER A 33 -27.20 -2.92 41.26
C SER A 33 -25.94 -2.41 40.57
N ILE A 34 -25.56 -3.11 39.49
CA ILE A 34 -24.65 -2.64 38.45
C ILE A 34 -25.31 -2.97 37.12
N THR A 35 -25.45 -1.99 36.24
CA THR A 35 -26.08 -2.12 34.92
C THR A 35 -25.32 -1.28 33.89
N SER A 36 -25.23 -1.74 32.64
CA SER A 36 -24.75 -0.90 31.53
C SER A 36 -25.87 -0.10 30.86
N ASN A 37 -25.51 0.70 29.85
CA ASN A 37 -26.42 1.36 28.93
C ASN A 37 -26.77 0.51 27.68
N ALA A 38 -26.34 -0.75 27.61
CA ALA A 38 -26.60 -1.62 26.45
C ALA A 38 -28.07 -2.06 26.38
N THR A 39 -28.69 -1.85 25.22
CA THR A 39 -30.11 -2.18 24.97
C THR A 39 -30.31 -3.45 24.13
N SER A 40 -29.27 -3.91 23.43
CA SER A 40 -29.26 -5.12 22.61
C SER A 40 -27.86 -5.75 22.55
N PRO A 41 -27.73 -7.08 22.30
CA PRO A 41 -26.45 -7.71 22.01
C PRO A 41 -25.74 -7.08 20.81
N GLY A 42 -24.43 -7.28 20.70
CA GLY A 42 -23.63 -6.84 19.57
C GLY A 42 -22.16 -6.70 19.91
N VAL A 43 -21.37 -6.26 18.94
CA VAL A 43 -19.94 -5.98 19.09
C VAL A 43 -19.74 -4.52 19.53
N LEU A 44 -18.75 -4.25 20.37
CA LEU A 44 -18.12 -2.93 20.52
C LEU A 44 -16.87 -2.91 19.65
N LYS A 45 -16.85 -2.05 18.63
CA LYS A 45 -15.68 -1.85 17.77
C LYS A 45 -14.78 -0.72 18.28
N VAL A 46 -13.60 -0.50 17.69
CA VAL A 46 -12.71 0.61 18.07
C VAL A 46 -13.44 1.96 17.99
N GLY A 47 -13.46 2.70 19.10
CA GLY A 47 -14.15 3.97 19.29
C GLY A 47 -15.55 3.86 19.92
N ASP A 48 -16.19 2.69 19.86
CA ASP A 48 -17.47 2.46 20.55
C ASP A 48 -17.26 2.44 22.08
N SER A 49 -18.32 2.76 22.82
CA SER A 49 -18.27 2.85 24.28
C SER A 49 -19.50 2.25 24.96
N ILE A 50 -19.28 1.65 26.13
CA ILE A 50 -20.31 1.14 27.04
C ILE A 50 -20.15 1.81 28.40
N ALA A 51 -21.24 2.35 28.94
CA ALA A 51 -21.26 3.07 30.21
C ALA A 51 -21.95 2.23 31.28
N PHE A 52 -21.25 1.97 32.38
CA PHE A 52 -21.76 1.25 33.53
C PHE A 52 -22.21 2.21 34.62
N THR A 53 -23.36 1.94 35.21
CA THR A 53 -23.91 2.63 36.38
C THR A 53 -23.98 1.65 37.55
N LEU A 54 -23.36 2.03 38.67
CA LEU A 54 -23.46 1.35 39.96
C LEU A 54 -24.36 2.17 40.88
N THR A 55 -25.31 1.50 41.52
CA THR A 55 -26.22 2.10 42.51
C THR A 55 -25.95 1.47 43.88
N PRO A 56 -25.52 2.23 44.90
CA PRO A 56 -25.46 1.74 46.29
C PRO A 56 -26.86 1.57 46.91
N ASN A 57 -27.02 0.72 47.93
CA ASN A 57 -28.28 0.66 48.70
C ASN A 57 -28.49 1.87 49.62
N ILE A 58 -27.40 2.57 49.97
CA ILE A 58 -27.38 3.79 50.78
C ILE A 58 -26.42 4.77 50.11
N VAL A 59 -26.84 6.02 49.95
CA VAL A 59 -26.04 7.08 49.32
C VAL A 59 -24.71 7.27 50.06
N GLU A 60 -23.60 7.24 49.31
CA GLU A 60 -22.23 7.24 49.83
C GLU A 60 -21.41 8.37 49.16
N PRO A 61 -21.53 9.64 49.59
CA PRO A 61 -21.08 10.80 48.81
C PRO A 61 -19.57 10.95 48.61
N LEU A 62 -18.77 10.27 49.43
CA LEU A 62 -17.31 10.34 49.46
C LEU A 62 -16.67 8.95 49.35
N ALA A 63 -17.39 8.01 48.73
CA ALA A 63 -16.86 6.70 48.40
C ALA A 63 -16.11 6.69 47.06
N SER A 64 -15.26 5.68 46.89
CA SER A 64 -14.58 5.35 45.64
C SER A 64 -15.08 4.01 45.13
N VAL A 65 -15.05 3.80 43.81
CA VAL A 65 -15.38 2.52 43.18
C VAL A 65 -14.18 2.04 42.38
N SER A 66 -13.87 0.76 42.50
CA SER A 66 -12.88 0.07 41.67
C SER A 66 -13.53 -1.10 40.95
N GLY A 67 -13.15 -1.31 39.69
CA GLY A 67 -13.69 -2.36 38.82
C GLY A 67 -13.01 -2.33 37.45
N TYR A 68 -13.07 -3.46 36.74
CA TYR A 68 -12.40 -3.64 35.45
C TYR A 68 -13.40 -4.15 34.41
N TYR A 69 -13.18 -3.80 33.14
CA TYR A 69 -13.88 -4.40 32.00
C TYR A 69 -12.88 -4.65 30.88
N ASN A 70 -12.92 -5.84 30.28
CA ASN A 70 -11.92 -6.33 29.32
C ASN A 70 -10.45 -6.14 29.79
N GLY A 71 -10.19 -6.32 31.09
CA GLY A 71 -8.88 -6.08 31.71
C GLY A 71 -8.50 -4.60 31.94
N VAL A 72 -9.24 -3.65 31.37
CA VAL A 72 -9.02 -2.21 31.56
C VAL A 72 -9.64 -1.74 32.87
N SER A 73 -8.86 -1.01 33.69
CA SER A 73 -9.34 -0.39 34.92
C SER A 73 -10.30 0.76 34.59
N LEU A 74 -11.49 0.76 35.20
CA LEU A 74 -12.50 1.78 34.96
C LEU A 74 -12.38 2.96 35.93
N THR A 75 -12.41 4.18 35.40
CA THR A 75 -12.49 5.41 36.18
C THR A 75 -13.96 5.73 36.50
N TRP A 76 -14.34 5.55 37.77
CA TRP A 76 -15.69 5.83 38.25
C TRP A 76 -15.82 7.26 38.79
N SER A 77 -16.99 7.87 38.57
CA SER A 77 -17.32 9.22 39.01
C SER A 77 -18.76 9.29 39.52
N THR A 78 -19.08 10.29 40.34
CA THR A 78 -20.47 10.58 40.76
C THR A 78 -20.76 12.08 40.62
N TYR A 79 -21.97 12.41 40.16
CA TYR A 79 -22.46 13.78 39.96
C TYR A 79 -23.71 14.09 40.81
N ASN A 80 -24.20 13.12 41.57
CA ASN A 80 -25.42 13.18 42.37
C ASN A 80 -25.16 12.90 43.87
N GLY A 81 -23.93 13.17 44.32
CA GLY A 81 -23.54 12.98 45.72
C GLY A 81 -23.47 11.51 46.14
N GLY A 82 -23.00 10.61 45.27
CA GLY A 82 -22.82 9.19 45.58
C GLY A 82 -24.10 8.37 45.62
N ALA A 83 -25.19 8.85 45.00
CA ALA A 83 -26.42 8.08 44.82
C ALA A 83 -26.32 7.12 43.63
N THR A 84 -25.55 7.47 42.59
CA THR A 84 -25.02 6.53 41.60
C THR A 84 -23.57 6.87 41.25
N TYR A 85 -22.84 5.87 40.76
CA TYR A 85 -21.50 5.99 40.21
C TYR A 85 -21.52 5.56 38.74
N VAL A 86 -20.88 6.32 37.87
CA VAL A 86 -20.79 6.04 36.43
C VAL A 86 -19.34 5.92 36.00
N ALA A 87 -19.04 4.91 35.19
CA ALA A 87 -17.78 4.74 34.47
C ALA A 87 -18.05 4.31 33.03
N THR A 88 -17.15 4.70 32.11
CA THR A 88 -17.24 4.33 30.69
C THR A 88 -16.03 3.49 30.30
N TYR A 89 -16.28 2.36 29.63
CA TYR A 89 -15.27 1.67 28.83
C TYR A 89 -15.42 2.12 27.38
N THR A 90 -14.31 2.47 26.75
CA THR A 90 -14.21 2.74 25.31
C THR A 90 -13.27 1.70 24.71
N ALA A 91 -13.70 0.99 23.68
CA ALA A 91 -12.83 0.03 23.00
C ALA A 91 -11.74 0.78 22.23
N ALA A 92 -10.49 0.59 22.64
CA ALA A 92 -9.32 1.18 21.99
C ALA A 92 -8.57 0.13 21.14
N ASN A 93 -7.92 0.58 20.07
CA ASN A 93 -7.13 -0.29 19.19
C ASN A 93 -6.08 -1.09 20.01
N GLY A 94 -6.04 -2.41 19.83
CA GLY A 94 -5.15 -3.30 20.58
C GLY A 94 -5.64 -3.67 21.99
N ASN A 95 -6.90 -3.38 22.34
CA ASN A 95 -7.55 -4.07 23.46
C ASN A 95 -7.81 -5.54 23.07
N ALA A 96 -8.00 -6.44 24.05
CA ALA A 96 -8.26 -7.84 23.73
C ALA A 96 -9.64 -8.02 23.08
N ASP A 97 -9.70 -8.76 21.97
CA ASP A 97 -10.97 -9.13 21.36
C ASP A 97 -11.71 -10.15 22.23
N GLN A 98 -13.03 -10.12 22.16
CA GLN A 98 -13.90 -10.97 22.98
C GLN A 98 -14.99 -11.58 22.11
N THR A 99 -14.73 -12.81 21.62
CA THR A 99 -15.69 -13.62 20.84
C THR A 99 -16.90 -14.04 21.67
N TYR A 100 -16.75 -14.08 23.00
CA TYR A 100 -17.84 -14.31 23.96
C TYR A 100 -18.26 -12.98 24.60
N PRO A 101 -19.56 -12.72 24.79
CA PRO A 101 -20.02 -11.49 25.42
C PRO A 101 -19.50 -11.35 26.86
N LEU A 102 -19.08 -10.13 27.27
CA LEU A 102 -18.60 -9.86 28.62
C LEU A 102 -19.67 -9.22 29.52
N GLN A 103 -19.72 -9.65 30.78
CA GLN A 103 -20.27 -8.91 31.91
C GLN A 103 -19.17 -8.12 32.62
N ILE A 104 -19.54 -7.02 33.30
CA ILE A 104 -18.69 -6.39 34.31
C ILE A 104 -18.74 -7.19 35.62
N ASN A 105 -17.60 -7.46 36.24
CA ASN A 105 -17.53 -8.27 37.46
C ASN A 105 -16.54 -7.72 38.50
N ASN A 106 -16.60 -8.27 39.71
CA ASN A 106 -15.70 -7.98 40.83
C ASN A 106 -15.58 -6.49 41.22
N VAL A 107 -16.61 -5.69 40.95
CA VAL A 107 -16.65 -4.26 41.29
C VAL A 107 -16.82 -4.09 42.79
N THR A 108 -16.03 -3.22 43.41
CA THR A 108 -16.11 -2.91 44.85
C THR A 108 -16.27 -1.41 45.10
N LEU A 109 -17.17 -1.09 46.02
CA LEU A 109 -17.44 0.26 46.52
C LEU A 109 -16.76 0.40 47.89
N THR A 110 -15.91 1.42 48.07
CA THR A 110 -15.15 1.66 49.30
C THR A 110 -15.46 3.04 49.85
N ASN A 111 -16.05 3.10 51.05
CA ASN A 111 -16.48 4.38 51.64
C ASN A 111 -15.31 5.22 52.16
N GLN A 112 -15.59 6.47 52.55
CA GLN A 112 -14.60 7.44 53.04
C GLN A 112 -13.77 6.96 54.26
N PHE A 113 -14.21 5.90 54.93
CA PHE A 113 -13.53 5.29 56.08
C PHE A 113 -12.72 4.03 55.69
N GLY A 114 -12.50 3.80 54.39
CA GLY A 114 -11.76 2.65 53.86
C GLY A 114 -12.48 1.31 53.96
N SER A 115 -13.77 1.30 54.34
CA SER A 115 -14.55 0.06 54.43
C SER A 115 -15.11 -0.31 53.06
N ALA A 116 -14.63 -1.41 52.48
CA ALA A 116 -15.06 -1.92 51.18
C ALA A 116 -16.31 -2.81 51.27
N SER A 117 -17.14 -2.79 50.22
CA SER A 117 -18.23 -3.74 49.99
C SER A 117 -17.70 -5.17 49.78
N LEU A 118 -18.61 -6.14 49.70
CA LEU A 118 -18.32 -7.38 48.97
C LEU A 118 -18.24 -7.06 47.46
N PRO A 119 -17.47 -7.83 46.66
CA PRO A 119 -17.45 -7.67 45.21
C PRO A 119 -18.82 -7.97 44.60
N ALA A 120 -19.23 -7.18 43.61
CA ALA A 120 -20.48 -7.35 42.86
C ALA A 120 -20.22 -7.42 41.34
N SER A 121 -21.22 -7.89 40.60
CA SER A 121 -21.18 -8.02 39.13
C SER A 121 -22.46 -7.47 38.50
N GLY A 122 -22.36 -7.01 37.26
CA GLY A 122 -23.51 -6.73 36.40
C GLY A 122 -24.09 -8.02 35.82
N TYR A 123 -25.38 -7.97 35.46
CA TYR A 123 -26.14 -9.09 34.91
C TYR A 123 -27.09 -8.63 33.78
N ASP A 124 -26.69 -7.60 33.03
CA ASP A 124 -27.50 -6.98 31.98
C ASP A 124 -27.02 -7.36 30.57
N VAL A 125 -27.21 -6.49 29.57
CA VAL A 125 -27.03 -6.83 28.15
C VAL A 125 -25.56 -6.80 27.75
N GLN A 126 -25.02 -7.96 27.42
CA GLN A 126 -23.60 -8.15 27.19
C GLN A 126 -23.18 -7.77 25.76
N LYS A 127 -21.92 -7.36 25.61
CA LYS A 127 -21.28 -7.07 24.33
C LYS A 127 -20.06 -7.96 24.09
N THR A 128 -19.87 -8.40 22.85
CA THR A 128 -18.56 -8.86 22.35
C THR A 128 -17.70 -7.64 22.03
N ILE A 129 -16.40 -7.84 21.83
CA ILE A 129 -15.44 -6.76 21.55
C ILE A 129 -14.59 -7.14 20.34
N ASP A 130 -14.40 -6.18 19.44
CA ASP A 130 -13.53 -6.28 18.27
C ASP A 130 -12.68 -4.99 18.25
N ALA A 131 -11.42 -5.11 18.65
CA ALA A 131 -10.52 -4.01 18.91
C ALA A 131 -9.29 -4.02 17.98
N HIS A 132 -9.32 -4.83 16.91
CA HIS A 132 -8.24 -4.99 15.93
C HIS A 132 -8.72 -4.71 14.51
N PRO A 133 -8.72 -3.44 14.06
CA PRO A 133 -9.07 -3.09 12.69
C PRO A 133 -8.17 -3.81 11.67
N PRO A 134 -8.69 -4.18 10.48
CA PRO A 134 -7.89 -4.83 9.45
C PRO A 134 -6.67 -3.98 9.06
N ILE A 135 -5.58 -4.62 8.65
CA ILE A 135 -4.39 -3.95 8.11
C ILE A 135 -4.27 -4.31 6.63
N VAL A 136 -4.12 -3.30 5.78
CA VAL A 136 -4.00 -3.45 4.33
C VAL A 136 -2.67 -2.92 3.80
N GLY A 137 -2.11 -3.60 2.80
CA GLY A 137 -0.79 -3.30 2.22
C GLY A 137 -0.71 -3.59 0.72
N GLU A 138 0.04 -2.78 -0.01
CA GLU A 138 0.29 -2.96 -1.46
C GLU A 138 1.20 -4.18 -1.68
N VAL A 139 0.85 -5.05 -2.64
CA VAL A 139 1.58 -6.30 -2.93
C VAL A 139 2.11 -6.32 -4.36
N THR A 140 1.38 -5.76 -5.31
CA THR A 140 1.86 -5.58 -6.68
C THR A 140 1.41 -4.24 -7.24
N LEU A 141 2.41 -3.38 -7.50
CA LEU A 141 2.28 -2.08 -8.12
C LEU A 141 1.61 -2.18 -9.51
N ILE A 142 0.81 -1.19 -9.87
CA ILE A 142 0.42 -0.99 -11.27
C ILE A 142 1.65 -0.49 -12.03
N ALA A 143 1.93 -1.09 -13.20
CA ALA A 143 2.98 -0.61 -14.08
C ALA A 143 2.70 0.84 -14.52
N SER A 144 3.73 1.68 -14.58
CA SER A 144 3.61 3.08 -15.01
C SER A 144 4.55 3.34 -16.19
N PRO A 145 4.03 3.54 -17.43
CA PRO A 145 2.62 3.56 -17.80
C PRO A 145 1.91 2.20 -17.71
N ALA A 146 0.61 2.23 -17.46
CA ALA A 146 -0.26 1.06 -17.41
C ALA A 146 -0.57 0.54 -18.82
N THR A 147 -0.55 -0.77 -19.00
CA THR A 147 -0.74 -1.44 -20.31
C THR A 147 -2.20 -1.56 -20.74
N THR A 148 -3.14 -1.09 -19.91
CA THR A 148 -4.60 -1.14 -20.14
C THR A 148 -5.28 -0.06 -19.28
N PRO A 149 -6.41 0.54 -19.72
CA PRO A 149 -7.23 1.42 -18.88
C PRO A 149 -7.98 0.67 -17.76
N THR A 150 -7.99 -0.66 -17.75
CA THR A 150 -8.51 -1.50 -16.64
C THR A 150 -7.36 -2.27 -15.96
N PRO A 151 -6.42 -1.58 -15.28
CA PRO A 151 -5.28 -2.25 -14.67
C PRO A 151 -5.72 -3.18 -13.52
N SER A 152 -5.03 -4.32 -13.40
CA SER A 152 -5.15 -5.18 -12.23
C SER A 152 -4.21 -4.70 -11.13
N TYR A 153 -4.67 -4.82 -9.88
CA TYR A 153 -3.94 -4.41 -8.69
C TYR A 153 -4.02 -5.52 -7.64
N ILE A 154 -2.93 -5.74 -6.90
CA ILE A 154 -2.86 -6.78 -5.87
C ILE A 154 -2.46 -6.13 -4.54
N PHE A 155 -3.27 -6.40 -3.51
CA PHE A 155 -3.06 -5.94 -2.15
C PHE A 155 -3.30 -7.06 -1.15
N SER A 156 -2.84 -6.89 0.09
CA SER A 156 -3.10 -7.80 1.21
C SER A 156 -4.10 -7.18 2.19
N SER A 157 -4.89 -8.01 2.86
CA SER A 157 -5.71 -7.65 4.02
C SER A 157 -5.44 -8.63 5.17
N SER A 158 -5.34 -8.16 6.41
CA SER A 158 -5.15 -9.06 7.57
C SER A 158 -6.43 -9.82 7.96
N ASP A 159 -7.60 -9.30 7.59
CA ASP A 159 -8.90 -9.92 7.83
C ASP A 159 -9.85 -9.74 6.62
N ASN A 160 -10.96 -10.47 6.63
CA ASN A 160 -12.06 -10.38 5.69
C ASN A 160 -12.83 -9.05 5.85
N GLY A 161 -13.34 -8.47 4.77
CA GLY A 161 -14.17 -7.27 4.89
C GLY A 161 -14.64 -6.64 3.59
N THR A 162 -15.46 -5.60 3.73
CA THR A 162 -15.95 -4.77 2.62
C THR A 162 -14.87 -3.79 2.17
N ILE A 163 -14.51 -3.81 0.88
CA ILE A 163 -13.56 -2.87 0.27
C ILE A 163 -14.25 -1.52 0.07
N ARG A 164 -13.56 -0.44 0.45
CA ARG A 164 -13.97 0.95 0.26
C ARG A 164 -12.92 1.67 -0.58
N TYR A 165 -13.34 2.28 -1.69
CA TYR A 165 -12.50 3.02 -2.61
C TYR A 165 -12.62 4.53 -2.39
N SER A 166 -11.53 5.26 -2.64
CA SER A 166 -11.49 6.73 -2.74
C SER A 166 -10.47 7.17 -3.80
N GLY A 167 -10.60 8.41 -4.28
CA GLY A 167 -9.95 8.86 -5.52
C GLY A 167 -10.79 8.52 -6.76
N ASP A 168 -10.14 8.32 -7.91
CA ASP A 168 -10.81 7.93 -9.17
C ASP A 168 -10.74 6.40 -9.47
N CYS A 169 -9.82 5.66 -8.85
CA CYS A 169 -9.74 4.21 -8.94
C CYS A 169 -10.91 3.50 -8.22
N LEU A 170 -11.95 3.13 -8.97
CA LEU A 170 -13.06 2.28 -8.53
C LEU A 170 -12.97 0.87 -9.12
N SER A 171 -13.49 -0.15 -8.43
CA SER A 171 -13.66 -1.51 -8.95
C SER A 171 -15.05 -2.05 -8.62
N GLN A 172 -15.53 -3.02 -9.39
CA GLN A 172 -16.71 -3.83 -9.03
C GLN A 172 -16.44 -4.81 -7.88
N THR A 173 -15.18 -5.07 -7.52
CA THR A 173 -14.85 -5.96 -6.40
C THR A 173 -15.04 -5.23 -5.08
N THR A 174 -16.06 -5.61 -4.31
CA THR A 174 -16.44 -4.94 -3.05
C THR A 174 -16.09 -5.72 -1.78
N TYR A 175 -15.45 -6.88 -1.90
CA TYR A 175 -15.10 -7.75 -0.76
C TYR A 175 -13.65 -8.22 -0.84
N ALA A 176 -12.94 -8.15 0.28
CA ALA A 176 -11.61 -8.69 0.48
C ALA A 176 -11.66 -9.89 1.43
N SER A 177 -10.83 -10.90 1.18
CA SER A 177 -10.55 -11.99 2.11
C SER A 177 -9.26 -11.71 2.88
N ALA A 178 -9.09 -12.33 4.05
CA ALA A 178 -7.80 -12.37 4.74
C ALA A 178 -6.73 -13.01 3.83
N GLY A 179 -5.55 -12.39 3.75
CA GLY A 179 -4.47 -12.76 2.81
C GLY A 179 -4.41 -11.86 1.57
N ILE A 180 -4.10 -12.46 0.42
CA ILE A 180 -3.85 -11.73 -0.84
C ILE A 180 -5.14 -11.58 -1.65
N ASN A 181 -5.39 -10.35 -2.13
CA ASN A 181 -6.56 -9.97 -2.91
C ASN A 181 -6.13 -9.35 -4.25
N THR A 182 -6.71 -9.84 -5.34
CA THR A 182 -6.53 -9.28 -6.68
C THR A 182 -7.81 -8.59 -7.12
N ILE A 183 -7.71 -7.33 -7.53
CA ILE A 183 -8.81 -6.58 -8.15
C ILE A 183 -8.44 -6.15 -9.56
N ILE A 184 -9.46 -5.74 -10.32
CA ILE A 184 -9.32 -5.07 -11.62
C ILE A 184 -10.07 -3.75 -11.49
N PHE A 185 -9.39 -2.62 -11.72
CA PHE A 185 -10.05 -1.33 -11.71
C PHE A 185 -10.96 -1.17 -12.94
N ASN A 186 -12.06 -0.43 -12.76
CA ASN A 186 -12.94 0.01 -13.82
C ASN A 186 -12.15 0.86 -14.84
N ALA A 187 -12.70 1.08 -16.04
CA ALA A 187 -11.99 1.80 -17.09
C ALA A 187 -11.64 3.25 -16.65
N LEU A 188 -10.35 3.49 -16.47
CA LEU A 188 -9.77 4.78 -16.08
C LEU A 188 -9.57 5.70 -17.29
N SER A 189 -9.61 7.00 -17.05
CA SER A 189 -9.25 8.03 -18.03
C SER A 189 -7.76 8.01 -18.36
N THR A 190 -7.37 8.56 -19.52
CA THR A 190 -5.96 8.80 -19.84
C THR A 190 -5.39 9.92 -18.97
N GLY A 191 -4.22 9.72 -18.37
CA GLY A 191 -3.58 10.72 -17.51
C GLY A 191 -2.77 10.14 -16.35
N LEU A 192 -2.60 10.93 -15.28
CA LEU A 192 -1.92 10.55 -14.04
C LEU A 192 -2.96 10.22 -12.96
N HIS A 193 -2.85 9.04 -12.36
CA HIS A 193 -3.61 8.63 -11.18
C HIS A 193 -2.69 8.64 -9.96
N ASN A 194 -2.99 9.51 -8.99
CA ASN A 194 -2.19 9.69 -7.79
C ASN A 194 -3.02 9.98 -6.51
N ASN A 195 -4.35 9.90 -6.60
CA ASN A 195 -5.30 10.12 -5.51
C ASN A 195 -6.04 8.84 -5.10
N CYS A 196 -5.76 7.71 -5.75
CA CYS A 196 -6.38 6.42 -5.53
C CYS A 196 -6.02 5.84 -4.17
N ALA A 197 -7.02 5.46 -3.38
CA ALA A 197 -6.80 4.74 -2.14
C ALA A 197 -7.90 3.71 -1.83
N ILE A 198 -7.52 2.71 -1.03
CA ILE A 198 -8.32 1.57 -0.62
C ILE A 198 -8.32 1.50 0.91
N SER A 199 -9.44 1.11 1.50
CA SER A 199 -9.51 0.59 2.86
C SER A 199 -10.45 -0.63 2.91
N VAL A 200 -10.28 -1.48 3.91
CA VAL A 200 -11.17 -2.62 4.18
C VAL A 200 -11.86 -2.37 5.53
N ALA A 201 -13.14 -2.73 5.61
CA ALA A 201 -13.91 -2.70 6.85
C ALA A 201 -14.47 -4.09 7.16
N ASP A 202 -14.16 -4.59 8.36
CA ASP A 202 -14.61 -5.90 8.85
C ASP A 202 -16.13 -5.96 9.13
N ASN A 203 -16.57 -7.06 9.73
CA ASN A 203 -17.97 -7.31 10.08
C ASN A 203 -18.46 -6.56 11.34
N ALA A 204 -17.58 -6.13 12.25
CA ALA A 204 -17.93 -5.21 13.34
C ALA A 204 -18.03 -3.75 12.84
N GLY A 205 -17.37 -3.46 11.71
CA GLY A 205 -17.29 -2.17 11.07
C GLY A 205 -16.16 -1.29 11.61
N ASN A 206 -15.03 -1.84 12.08
CA ASN A 206 -13.79 -1.07 12.09
C ASN A 206 -13.38 -0.75 10.65
N VAL A 207 -12.36 0.09 10.47
CA VAL A 207 -11.82 0.45 9.16
C VAL A 207 -10.30 0.39 9.22
N SER A 208 -9.70 -0.18 8.20
CA SER A 208 -8.26 -0.34 8.09
C SER A 208 -7.51 0.99 8.00
N ASN A 209 -6.18 0.91 8.05
CA ASN A 209 -5.35 1.98 7.50
C ASN A 209 -5.77 2.27 6.04
N GLN A 210 -5.61 3.53 5.61
CA GLN A 210 -5.78 3.89 4.22
C GLN A 210 -4.56 3.42 3.43
N LEU A 211 -4.77 2.53 2.47
CA LEU A 211 -3.77 2.11 1.49
C LEU A 211 -3.88 3.02 0.26
N ASN A 212 -2.98 4.00 0.15
CA ASN A 212 -2.81 4.73 -1.09
C ASN A 212 -2.19 3.79 -2.14
N VAL A 213 -2.78 3.73 -3.32
CA VAL A 213 -2.23 2.98 -4.46
C VAL A 213 -1.05 3.79 -5.02
N SER A 214 0.08 3.14 -5.28
CA SER A 214 1.26 3.83 -5.82
C SER A 214 0.95 4.52 -7.16
N PRO A 215 1.33 5.80 -7.37
CA PRO A 215 0.93 6.56 -8.55
C PRO A 215 1.38 5.96 -9.89
N PHE A 216 0.48 5.97 -10.88
CA PHE A 216 0.71 5.44 -12.23
C PHE A 216 0.07 6.33 -13.30
N THR A 217 0.50 6.19 -14.56
CA THR A 217 -0.16 6.84 -15.70
C THR A 217 -0.89 5.85 -16.59
N VAL A 218 -2.06 6.22 -17.11
CA VAL A 218 -2.80 5.48 -18.14
C VAL A 218 -2.56 6.17 -19.47
N GLN A 219 -1.92 5.50 -20.41
CA GLN A 219 -1.71 6.02 -21.77
C GLN A 219 -2.97 5.91 -22.63
N GLY A 220 -3.20 6.92 -23.46
CA GLY A 220 -4.18 6.84 -24.53
C GLY A 220 -3.74 5.87 -25.62
N ALA A 221 -4.70 5.19 -26.25
CA ALA A 221 -4.43 4.29 -27.38
C ALA A 221 -3.65 4.99 -28.51
N THR A 222 -3.92 6.27 -28.76
CA THR A 222 -3.19 7.13 -29.70
C THR A 222 -1.74 7.35 -29.29
N GLU A 223 -1.46 7.53 -28.00
CA GLU A 223 -0.12 7.79 -27.46
C GLU A 223 0.73 6.52 -27.51
N ALA A 224 0.15 5.39 -27.07
CA ALA A 224 0.78 4.07 -27.16
C ALA A 224 1.08 3.69 -28.62
N LEU A 225 0.15 3.94 -29.54
CA LEU A 225 0.37 3.72 -30.98
C LEU A 225 1.45 4.67 -31.54
N THR A 226 1.47 5.93 -31.12
CA THR A 226 2.52 6.89 -31.53
C THR A 226 3.90 6.47 -31.03
N ALA A 227 4.01 5.98 -29.79
CA ALA A 227 5.24 5.44 -29.24
C ALA A 227 5.72 4.19 -30.01
N GLN A 228 4.80 3.29 -30.40
CA GLN A 228 5.12 2.15 -31.27
C GLN A 228 5.58 2.59 -32.67
N ILE A 229 4.87 3.53 -33.31
CA ILE A 229 5.27 4.08 -34.62
C ILE A 229 6.67 4.70 -34.53
N GLN A 230 6.97 5.49 -33.49
CA GLN A 230 8.30 6.06 -33.28
C GLN A 230 9.38 4.98 -33.08
N ALA A 231 9.08 3.91 -32.33
CA ALA A 231 9.99 2.80 -32.16
C ALA A 231 10.29 2.06 -33.48
N LEU A 232 9.26 1.81 -34.30
CA LEU A 232 9.41 1.20 -35.62
C LEU A 232 10.17 2.12 -36.60
N GLN A 233 9.94 3.44 -36.55
CA GLN A 233 10.71 4.42 -37.32
C GLN A 233 12.18 4.41 -36.92
N ASN A 234 12.50 4.37 -35.62
CA ASN A 234 13.87 4.29 -35.13
C ASN A 234 14.56 3.00 -35.59
N GLN A 235 13.86 1.85 -35.57
CA GLN A 235 14.36 0.59 -36.12
C GLN A 235 14.61 0.67 -37.64
N LEU A 236 13.70 1.28 -38.39
CA LEU A 236 13.86 1.49 -39.83
C LEU A 236 15.08 2.36 -40.14
N THR A 237 15.31 3.46 -39.40
CA THR A 237 16.51 4.30 -39.54
C THR A 237 17.79 3.52 -39.26
N GLN A 238 17.81 2.65 -38.24
CA GLN A 238 18.95 1.78 -37.98
C GLN A 238 19.22 0.82 -39.15
N LEU A 239 18.20 0.13 -39.67
CA LEU A 239 18.33 -0.76 -40.83
C LEU A 239 18.79 -0.03 -42.10
N GLN A 240 18.29 1.19 -42.35
CA GLN A 240 18.72 2.04 -43.48
C GLN A 240 20.19 2.47 -43.35
N SER A 241 20.66 2.80 -42.14
CA SER A 241 22.07 3.13 -41.90
C SER A 241 22.99 1.92 -42.12
N GLN A 242 22.54 0.70 -41.79
CA GLN A 242 23.27 -0.53 -42.09
C GLN A 242 23.31 -0.79 -43.61
N GLN A 243 22.18 -0.66 -44.32
CA GLN A 243 22.12 -0.79 -45.79
C GLN A 243 23.01 0.23 -46.52
N SER A 244 23.21 1.42 -45.96
CA SER A 244 24.08 2.46 -46.55
C SER A 244 25.56 2.06 -46.65
N THR A 245 25.99 0.97 -46.00
CA THR A 245 27.32 0.38 -46.19
C THR A 245 27.44 -0.49 -47.44
N VAL A 246 26.32 -0.84 -48.09
CA VAL A 246 26.23 -1.74 -49.25
C VAL A 246 25.70 -0.99 -50.49
N GLY A 247 26.52 -0.09 -51.05
CA GLY A 247 26.27 0.42 -52.42
C GLY A 247 26.40 1.92 -52.66
N SER A 248 27.55 2.55 -52.35
CA SER A 248 27.97 3.74 -53.12
C SER A 248 29.48 4.02 -53.10
N TYR A 249 30.33 2.99 -53.06
CA TYR A 249 31.75 3.22 -53.34
C TYR A 249 31.89 3.70 -54.79
N LYS A 250 32.50 4.85 -55.04
CA LYS A 250 32.71 5.38 -56.40
C LYS A 250 34.20 5.40 -56.72
N PHE A 251 34.59 4.59 -57.70
CA PHE A 251 35.92 4.64 -58.28
C PHE A 251 36.07 5.98 -59.02
N LEU A 252 36.88 6.88 -58.47
CA LEU A 252 37.17 8.17 -59.09
C LEU A 252 38.44 8.09 -59.96
N ASN A 253 39.44 7.33 -59.50
CA ASN A 253 40.78 7.25 -60.07
C ASN A 253 40.95 6.06 -61.03
N PRO A 254 41.87 6.14 -62.02
CA PRO A 254 42.18 5.01 -62.89
C PRO A 254 43.05 3.96 -62.17
N LEU A 255 42.55 2.72 -62.10
CA LEU A 255 43.27 1.60 -61.50
C LEU A 255 43.93 0.72 -62.58
N LYS A 256 45.17 0.31 -62.35
CA LYS A 256 45.99 -0.46 -63.29
C LYS A 256 46.88 -1.46 -62.53
N PHE A 257 47.62 -2.30 -63.25
CA PHE A 257 48.62 -3.17 -62.64
C PHE A 257 49.57 -2.39 -61.71
N GLY A 258 49.75 -2.89 -60.50
CA GLY A 258 50.54 -2.24 -59.44
C GLY A 258 49.79 -1.17 -58.61
N SER A 259 48.54 -0.82 -58.92
CA SER A 259 47.70 -0.02 -58.02
C SER A 259 47.46 -0.75 -56.69
N THR A 260 47.33 0.01 -55.60
CA THR A 260 47.08 -0.51 -54.24
C THR A 260 46.03 0.30 -53.48
N GLY A 261 45.39 -0.32 -52.48
CA GLY A 261 44.56 0.35 -51.48
C GLY A 261 43.06 0.01 -51.57
N THR A 262 42.24 0.78 -50.87
CA THR A 262 40.77 0.60 -50.78
C THR A 262 40.09 0.57 -52.15
N ASP A 263 40.53 1.42 -53.08
CA ASP A 263 40.03 1.49 -54.46
C ASP A 263 40.27 0.17 -55.23
N VAL A 264 41.28 -0.62 -54.85
CA VAL A 264 41.53 -1.97 -55.40
C VAL A 264 40.81 -3.07 -54.62
N THR A 265 40.68 -2.94 -53.30
CA THR A 265 39.88 -3.84 -52.45
C THR A 265 38.41 -3.90 -52.92
N GLU A 266 37.79 -2.73 -53.13
CA GLU A 266 36.40 -2.65 -53.60
C GLU A 266 36.23 -3.08 -55.05
N LEU A 267 37.25 -2.86 -55.89
CA LEU A 267 37.29 -3.40 -57.25
C LEU A 267 37.29 -4.93 -57.22
N GLN A 268 38.14 -5.55 -56.42
CA GLN A 268 38.24 -7.01 -56.29
C GLN A 268 36.93 -7.62 -55.78
N LYS A 269 36.29 -7.01 -54.76
CA LYS A 269 34.95 -7.41 -54.29
C LYS A 269 33.89 -7.36 -55.40
N ARG A 270 33.83 -6.25 -56.16
CA ARG A 270 32.85 -6.09 -57.24
C ARG A 270 33.09 -7.04 -58.42
N LEU A 271 34.35 -7.36 -58.73
CA LEU A 271 34.69 -8.37 -59.74
C LEU A 271 34.35 -9.81 -59.29
N ILE A 272 34.30 -10.10 -57.98
CA ILE A 272 33.75 -11.35 -57.44
C ILE A 272 32.23 -11.37 -57.60
N ALA A 273 31.54 -10.30 -57.21
CA ALA A 273 30.07 -10.18 -57.36
C ALA A 273 29.61 -10.26 -58.83
N GLU A 274 30.41 -9.75 -59.76
CA GLU A 274 30.17 -9.85 -61.22
C GLU A 274 30.63 -11.20 -61.82
N GLY A 275 31.14 -12.14 -61.01
CA GLY A 275 31.49 -13.52 -61.41
C GLY A 275 32.76 -13.67 -62.24
N VAL A 276 33.63 -12.65 -62.28
CA VAL A 276 34.80 -12.59 -63.19
C VAL A 276 36.16 -12.70 -62.49
N TYR A 277 36.19 -12.52 -61.16
CA TYR A 277 37.35 -12.72 -60.29
C TYR A 277 37.07 -13.82 -59.27
N SER A 278 38.04 -14.73 -59.11
CA SER A 278 38.03 -15.83 -58.14
C SER A 278 39.30 -15.85 -57.27
N GLY A 279 40.09 -14.77 -57.32
CA GLY A 279 41.28 -14.60 -56.49
C GLY A 279 40.98 -13.91 -55.15
N PRO A 280 41.95 -13.87 -54.23
CA PRO A 280 41.78 -13.22 -52.94
C PRO A 280 41.62 -11.70 -53.08
N VAL A 281 40.78 -11.11 -52.21
CA VAL A 281 40.70 -9.66 -52.03
C VAL A 281 41.91 -9.24 -51.19
N THR A 282 42.90 -8.62 -51.84
CA THR A 282 44.21 -8.28 -51.29
C THR A 282 44.47 -6.77 -51.24
N GLY A 283 43.68 -5.97 -51.96
CA GLY A 283 43.97 -4.56 -52.17
C GLY A 283 45.20 -4.28 -53.05
N TYR A 284 45.77 -5.30 -53.71
CA TYR A 284 46.87 -5.17 -54.68
C TYR A 284 46.43 -5.59 -56.09
N TYR A 285 46.60 -4.72 -57.08
CA TYR A 285 46.19 -4.96 -58.47
C TYR A 285 47.27 -5.77 -59.19
N GLY A 286 47.29 -7.08 -58.92
CA GLY A 286 48.17 -8.04 -59.59
C GLY A 286 47.58 -8.62 -60.88
N ALA A 287 48.29 -9.59 -61.46
CA ALA A 287 47.91 -10.24 -62.73
C ALA A 287 46.49 -10.84 -62.70
N LEU A 288 46.09 -11.46 -61.58
CA LEU A 288 44.74 -12.04 -61.43
C LEU A 288 43.63 -10.97 -61.48
N THR A 289 43.85 -9.81 -60.83
CA THR A 289 42.91 -8.68 -60.87
C THR A 289 42.88 -8.05 -62.27
N GLN A 290 44.03 -7.94 -62.95
CA GLN A 290 44.09 -7.46 -64.34
C GLN A 290 43.32 -8.39 -65.29
N ALA A 291 43.49 -9.71 -65.16
CA ALA A 291 42.75 -10.69 -65.95
C ALA A 291 41.24 -10.60 -65.70
N ALA A 292 40.80 -10.40 -64.45
CA ALA A 292 39.40 -10.19 -64.13
C ALA A 292 38.83 -8.87 -64.67
N VAL A 293 39.59 -7.77 -64.67
CA VAL A 293 39.16 -6.52 -65.33
C VAL A 293 39.05 -6.70 -66.84
N LYS A 294 39.94 -7.47 -67.49
CA LYS A 294 39.79 -7.81 -68.91
C LYS A 294 38.52 -8.63 -69.18
N ARG A 295 38.19 -9.62 -68.33
CA ARG A 295 36.93 -10.38 -68.40
C ARG A 295 35.70 -9.50 -68.17
N TYR A 296 35.76 -8.58 -67.21
CA TYR A 296 34.69 -7.61 -66.94
C TYR A 296 34.47 -6.69 -68.15
N GLN A 297 35.55 -6.18 -68.74
CA GLN A 297 35.50 -5.37 -69.96
C GLN A 297 34.88 -6.16 -71.11
N ALA A 298 35.30 -7.41 -71.34
CA ALA A 298 34.69 -8.31 -72.33
C ALA A 298 33.19 -8.53 -72.10
N LYS A 299 32.79 -8.86 -70.85
CA LYS A 299 31.40 -9.10 -70.43
C LYS A 299 30.47 -7.92 -70.73
N HIS A 300 31.01 -6.69 -70.72
CA HIS A 300 30.26 -5.46 -70.97
C HIS A 300 30.65 -4.74 -72.28
N GLY A 301 31.25 -5.45 -73.24
CA GLY A 301 31.55 -4.90 -74.58
C GLY A 301 32.62 -3.80 -74.62
N LEU A 302 33.39 -3.60 -73.55
CA LEU A 302 34.50 -2.65 -73.50
C LEU A 302 35.80 -3.27 -74.04
N PRO A 303 36.72 -2.47 -74.62
CA PRO A 303 38.08 -2.91 -74.94
C PRO A 303 38.79 -3.52 -73.72
N GLN A 304 39.37 -4.71 -73.89
CA GLN A 304 39.95 -5.53 -72.83
C GLN A 304 41.36 -5.05 -72.40
N LEU A 305 41.48 -3.78 -72.05
CA LEU A 305 42.75 -3.13 -71.74
C LEU A 305 43.36 -3.58 -70.42
N GLY A 306 42.55 -4.06 -69.46
CA GLY A 306 43.03 -4.40 -68.12
C GLY A 306 43.47 -3.17 -67.32
N ILE A 307 42.78 -2.05 -67.57
CA ILE A 307 42.92 -0.76 -66.88
C ILE A 307 41.50 -0.24 -66.64
N VAL A 308 41.21 0.19 -65.41
CA VAL A 308 39.89 0.71 -64.98
C VAL A 308 39.77 2.19 -65.37
N GLY A 309 39.73 2.43 -66.69
CA GLY A 309 39.51 3.74 -67.29
C GLY A 309 38.07 4.26 -67.08
N PRO A 310 37.76 5.50 -67.49
CA PRO A 310 36.47 6.15 -67.21
C PRO A 310 35.25 5.30 -67.57
N ALA A 311 35.20 4.73 -68.79
CA ALA A 311 34.09 3.87 -69.21
C ALA A 311 33.90 2.63 -68.31
N THR A 312 34.98 2.03 -67.82
CA THR A 312 34.90 0.91 -66.87
C THR A 312 34.43 1.38 -65.49
N ARG A 313 34.80 2.60 -65.07
CA ARG A 313 34.29 3.18 -63.81
C ARG A 313 32.81 3.53 -63.88
N THR A 314 32.31 4.01 -65.03
CA THR A 314 30.87 4.24 -65.23
C THR A 314 30.05 2.98 -65.00
N LEU A 315 30.52 1.81 -65.46
CA LEU A 315 29.84 0.53 -65.24
C LEU A 315 30.02 -0.04 -63.83
N LEU A 316 31.12 0.28 -63.16
CA LEU A 316 31.41 -0.19 -61.79
C LEU A 316 30.81 0.70 -60.70
N ASN A 317 30.53 1.97 -60.99
CA ASN A 317 29.95 2.95 -60.08
C ASN A 317 28.40 2.87 -60.10
N LYS A 318 27.90 1.66 -59.84
CA LYS A 318 26.53 1.38 -59.42
C LYS A 318 26.45 1.58 -57.91
#